data_AF-A0A920G6Y9-F1
#
_entry.id   AF-A0A920G6Y9-F1
#
_cell.length_a   1.000
_cell.length_b   1.000
_cell.length_c   1.000
_cell.angle_alpha   90.00
_cell.angle_beta   90.00
_cell.angle_gamma   90.00
#
_symmetry.space_group_name_H-M   'P 1'
#
loop_
_entity.id
_entity.type
_entity.pdbx_description
1 polymer ?
#
loop_
_entity_poly.entity_id
_entity_poly.type
_entity_poly.pdbx_seq_one_letter_code
_entity_poly.pdbx_strand_id
1 'polypeptide(L)'
;MNETLIALGLFTDHLVSIPTGLLADPDASRAFTALSRRAASEGFDLRPASAFRDYDRQARIVNEKWSGNRSVEDEAGRPIVRASMSDTAWLGAILRYSALPGTSRHHWGTDLDIWDAAAVEPDYHSDCRQTSTSLMVSSLR
;
A
#
# COMPACT_ATOMS: atom_id res chain seq x y z
N MET A 1 20.22 -13.61 9.43
CA MET A 1 20.41 -12.31 10.10
C MET A 1 19.63 -11.16 9.44
N ASN A 2 18.84 -11.41 8.37
CA ASN A 2 18.18 -10.32 7.62
C ASN A 2 16.67 -10.20 7.91
N GLU A 3 16.05 -11.15 8.63
CA GLU A 3 14.60 -11.18 8.84
C GLU A 3 14.07 -9.93 9.56
N THR A 4 14.75 -9.48 10.61
CA THR A 4 14.36 -8.24 11.31
C THR A 4 14.50 -7.02 10.40
N LEU A 5 15.53 -6.96 9.55
CA LEU A 5 15.72 -5.84 8.63
C LEU A 5 14.66 -5.83 7.52
N ILE A 6 14.27 -7.01 7.02
CA ILE A 6 13.13 -7.17 6.10
C ILE A 6 11.85 -6.73 6.81
N ALA A 7 11.64 -7.17 8.05
CA ALA A 7 10.43 -6.86 8.81
C ALA A 7 10.22 -5.35 9.02
N LEU A 8 11.33 -4.63 9.22
CA LEU A 8 11.35 -3.18 9.44
C LEU A 8 11.41 -2.37 8.13
N GLY A 9 11.56 -3.01 6.97
CA GLY A 9 11.67 -2.32 5.68
C GLY A 9 13.02 -1.62 5.48
N LEU A 10 14.08 -2.20 6.06
CA LEU A 10 15.46 -1.73 6.01
C LEU A 10 16.36 -2.62 5.13
N PHE A 11 15.77 -3.60 4.44
CA PHE A 11 16.47 -4.53 3.56
C PHE A 11 15.67 -4.78 2.29
N THR A 12 16.34 -4.77 1.13
CA THR A 12 15.67 -4.83 -0.19
C THR A 12 16.22 -5.88 -1.13
N ASP A 13 17.33 -6.55 -0.81
CA ASP A 13 17.99 -7.49 -1.74
C ASP A 13 17.12 -8.69 -2.12
N HIS A 14 16.12 -9.04 -1.31
CA HIS A 14 15.20 -10.14 -1.62
C HIS A 14 14.09 -9.74 -2.62
N LEU A 15 13.92 -8.45 -2.88
CA LEU A 15 12.85 -7.93 -3.70
C LEU A 15 13.17 -8.03 -5.20
N VAL A 16 12.12 -8.21 -5.99
CA VAL A 16 12.18 -8.20 -7.45
C VAL A 16 11.34 -7.04 -7.99
N SER A 17 11.71 -6.55 -9.17
CA SER A 17 10.91 -5.54 -9.85
C SER A 17 9.64 -6.14 -10.46
N ILE A 18 8.53 -5.42 -10.32
CA ILE A 18 7.26 -5.71 -11.00
C ILE A 18 7.00 -4.67 -12.10
N PRO A 19 6.12 -4.96 -13.09
CA PRO A 19 5.71 -3.95 -14.06
C PRO A 19 5.25 -2.69 -13.32
N THR A 20 5.68 -1.49 -13.79
CA THR A 20 5.66 -0.16 -13.13
C THR A 20 6.94 0.27 -12.41
N GLY A 21 7.93 -0.60 -12.24
CA GLY A 21 9.19 -0.27 -11.55
C GLY A 21 9.10 -0.32 -10.03
N LEU A 22 7.95 -0.73 -9.49
CA LEU A 22 7.80 -1.05 -8.07
C LEU A 22 8.58 -2.34 -7.71
N LEU A 23 8.81 -2.54 -6.42
CA LEU A 23 9.48 -3.71 -5.86
C LEU A 23 8.49 -4.56 -5.06
N ALA A 24 8.61 -5.88 -5.16
CA ALA A 24 7.81 -6.83 -4.40
C ALA A 24 8.63 -8.09 -4.08
N ASP A 25 8.17 -8.85 -3.10
CA ASP A 25 8.66 -10.19 -2.84
C ASP A 25 8.43 -11.09 -4.09
N PRO A 26 9.35 -12.03 -4.42
CA PRO A 26 9.22 -12.88 -5.59
C PRO A 26 7.91 -13.67 -5.64
N ASP A 27 7.40 -14.14 -4.50
CA ASP A 27 6.19 -14.94 -4.44
C ASP A 27 4.96 -14.06 -4.66
N ALA A 28 4.95 -12.88 -4.03
CA ALA A 28 3.91 -11.87 -4.27
C ALA A 28 3.87 -11.39 -5.73
N SER A 29 5.03 -11.19 -6.36
CA SER A 29 5.14 -10.85 -7.78
C SER A 29 4.53 -11.91 -8.70
N ARG A 30 4.87 -13.19 -8.48
CA ARG A 30 4.30 -14.30 -9.26
C ARG A 30 2.79 -14.41 -9.07
N ALA A 31 2.34 -14.23 -7.83
CA ALA A 31 0.95 -14.37 -7.47
C ALA A 31 0.10 -13.20 -8.03
N PHE A 32 0.62 -11.96 -7.99
CA PHE A 32 0.01 -10.81 -8.65
C PHE A 32 -0.07 -11.02 -10.17
N THR A 33 1.01 -11.50 -10.80
CA THR A 33 1.01 -11.79 -12.24
C THR A 33 -0.08 -12.81 -12.63
N ALA A 34 -0.27 -13.85 -11.82
CA ALA A 34 -1.33 -14.84 -12.03
C ALA A 34 -2.74 -14.25 -11.81
N LEU A 35 -2.90 -13.35 -10.84
CA LEU A 35 -4.15 -12.63 -10.61
C LEU A 35 -4.47 -11.71 -11.81
N SER A 36 -3.54 -10.86 -12.24
CA SER A 36 -3.75 -9.93 -13.35
C SER A 36 -4.11 -10.65 -14.65
N ARG A 37 -3.50 -11.80 -14.94
CA ARG A 37 -3.86 -12.61 -16.13
C ARG A 37 -5.31 -13.10 -16.09
N ARG A 38 -5.78 -13.57 -14.93
CA ARG A 38 -7.16 -14.03 -14.75
C ARG A 38 -8.15 -12.87 -14.78
N ALA A 39 -7.78 -11.74 -14.20
CA ALA A 39 -8.60 -10.54 -14.22
C ALA A 39 -8.74 -9.97 -15.65
N ALA A 40 -7.66 -10.01 -16.44
CA ALA A 40 -7.68 -9.59 -17.84
C ALA A 40 -8.62 -10.44 -18.71
N SER A 41 -8.76 -11.76 -18.46
CA SER A 41 -9.74 -12.58 -19.19
C SER A 41 -11.19 -12.22 -18.87
N GLU A 42 -11.43 -11.53 -17.75
CA GLU A 42 -12.75 -11.04 -17.31
C GLU A 42 -12.93 -9.54 -17.63
N GLY A 43 -11.98 -8.91 -18.34
CA GLY A 43 -12.07 -7.51 -18.77
C GLY A 43 -11.51 -6.47 -17.80
N PHE A 44 -10.82 -6.87 -16.72
CA PHE A 44 -10.17 -5.95 -15.77
C PHE A 44 -8.70 -5.68 -16.15
N ASP A 45 -8.23 -4.45 -15.95
CA ASP A 45 -6.82 -4.05 -16.10
C ASP A 45 -6.21 -3.74 -14.72
N LEU A 46 -5.86 -4.80 -13.96
CA LEU A 46 -5.29 -4.64 -12.62
C LEU A 46 -3.86 -4.11 -12.67
N ARG A 47 -3.65 -2.93 -12.07
CA ARG A 47 -2.34 -2.27 -11.95
C ARG A 47 -1.96 -2.06 -10.49
N PRO A 48 -0.68 -2.20 -10.12
CA PRO A 48 -0.23 -1.89 -8.77
C PRO A 48 -0.14 -0.36 -8.60
N ALA A 49 -0.84 0.17 -7.59
CA ALA A 49 -0.67 1.54 -7.12
C ALA A 49 0.52 1.65 -6.16
N SER A 50 0.77 0.61 -5.37
CA SER A 50 1.90 0.56 -4.45
C SER A 50 2.28 -0.89 -4.10
N ALA A 51 3.54 -1.12 -3.71
CA ALA A 51 4.06 -2.42 -3.27
C ALA A 51 5.04 -2.20 -2.11
N PHE A 52 6.32 -2.58 -2.23
CA PHE A 52 7.31 -2.33 -1.18
C PHE A 52 7.38 -0.85 -0.76
N ARG A 53 7.46 -0.65 0.56
CA ARG A 53 7.74 0.65 1.18
C ARG A 53 8.84 0.45 2.22
N ASP A 54 9.92 1.20 2.08
CA ASP A 54 10.93 1.27 3.13
C ASP A 54 10.40 1.97 4.39
N TYR A 55 11.17 1.86 5.48
CA TYR A 55 10.85 2.49 6.75
C TYR A 55 10.61 4.00 6.62
N ASP A 56 11.51 4.70 5.94
CA ASP A 56 11.50 6.17 5.84
C ASP A 56 10.30 6.69 5.06
N ARG A 57 9.90 5.99 3.98
CA ARG A 57 8.70 6.29 3.22
C ARG A 57 7.46 6.09 4.07
N GLN A 58 7.36 5.00 4.83
CA GLN A 58 6.23 4.78 5.72
C GLN A 58 6.18 5.84 6.84
N ALA A 59 7.32 6.21 7.41
CA ALA A 59 7.43 7.28 8.40
C ALA A 59 6.99 8.63 7.84
N ARG A 60 7.39 8.96 6.61
CA ARG A 60 6.95 10.18 5.93
C ARG A 60 5.44 10.22 5.77
N ILE A 61 4.82 9.13 5.31
CA ILE A 61 3.35 9.06 5.15
C ILE A 61 2.64 9.33 6.48
N VAL A 62 3.08 8.67 7.56
CA VAL A 62 2.47 8.83 8.88
C VAL A 62 2.68 10.25 9.42
N ASN A 63 3.88 10.82 9.26
CA ASN A 63 4.18 12.18 9.71
C ASN A 63 3.39 13.24 8.93
N GLU A 64 3.24 13.09 7.61
CA GLU A 64 2.41 13.98 6.79
C GLU A 64 0.94 13.89 7.17
N LYS A 65 0.41 12.71 7.50
CA LYS A 65 -0.94 12.57 8.05
C LYS A 65 -1.05 13.21 9.43
N TRP A 66 -0.06 13.01 10.29
CA TRP A 66 -0.04 13.59 11.63
C TRP A 66 -0.09 15.12 11.60
N SER A 67 0.69 15.76 10.72
CA SER A 67 0.72 17.21 10.54
C SER A 67 -0.48 17.75 9.74
N GLY A 68 -1.32 16.89 9.16
CA GLY A 68 -2.43 17.28 8.29
C GLY A 68 -2.01 17.70 6.88
N ASN A 69 -0.75 17.48 6.49
CA ASN A 69 -0.26 17.74 5.13
C ASN A 69 -0.68 16.66 4.13
N ARG A 70 -1.14 15.51 4.63
CA ARG A 70 -1.76 14.44 3.85
C ARG A 70 -3.16 14.19 4.38
N SER A 71 -4.09 13.94 3.46
CA SER A 71 -5.49 13.66 3.80
C SER A 71 -5.59 12.44 4.72
N VAL A 72 -6.54 12.52 5.65
CA VAL A 72 -6.99 11.42 6.53
C VAL A 72 -8.50 11.34 6.38
N GLU A 73 -9.04 10.14 6.31
CA GLU A 73 -10.47 9.90 6.08
C GLU A 73 -11.15 9.25 7.29
N ASP A 74 -12.45 9.50 7.41
CA ASP A 74 -13.32 8.80 8.34
C ASP A 74 -13.71 7.39 7.83
N GLU A 75 -14.64 6.74 8.53
CA GLU A 75 -15.14 5.39 8.18
C GLU A 75 -15.95 5.39 6.88
N ALA A 76 -16.49 6.55 6.49
CA ALA A 76 -17.24 6.73 5.25
C ALA A 76 -16.35 7.18 4.09
N GLY A 77 -15.02 7.21 4.26
CA GLY A 77 -14.08 7.67 3.24
C GLY A 77 -14.09 9.20 3.04
N ARG A 78 -14.62 9.97 4.00
CA ARG A 78 -14.68 11.43 3.90
C ARG A 78 -13.46 12.07 4.54
N PRO A 79 -12.83 13.06 3.90
CA PRO A 79 -11.70 13.77 4.48
C PRO A 79 -12.07 14.45 5.81
N ILE A 80 -11.21 14.30 6.81
CA ILE A 80 -11.33 14.92 8.13
C ILE A 80 -10.20 15.93 8.37
N VAL A 81 -10.47 16.93 9.20
CA VAL A 81 -9.56 18.06 9.42
C VAL A 81 -8.84 17.92 10.76
N ARG A 82 -7.51 17.88 10.73
CA ARG A 82 -6.63 17.74 11.91
C ARG A 82 -7.00 18.68 13.06
N ALA A 83 -7.28 19.95 12.77
CA ALA A 83 -7.57 20.99 13.76
C ALA A 83 -8.89 20.77 14.52
N SER A 84 -9.78 19.91 14.02
CA SER A 84 -11.08 19.61 14.63
C SER A 84 -11.06 18.39 15.55
N MET A 85 -9.89 17.77 15.76
CA MET A 85 -9.77 16.48 16.45
C MET A 85 -8.75 16.52 17.59
N SER A 86 -9.01 15.73 18.64
CA SER A 86 -8.01 15.44 19.66
C SER A 86 -6.89 14.56 19.08
N ASP A 87 -5.71 14.62 19.69
CA ASP A 87 -4.54 13.84 19.28
C ASP A 87 -4.84 12.33 19.22
N THR A 88 -5.55 11.80 20.20
CA THR A 88 -5.93 10.37 20.24
C THR A 88 -6.91 10.02 19.11
N ALA A 89 -7.91 10.85 18.85
CA ALA A 89 -8.87 10.61 17.79
C ALA A 89 -8.21 10.71 16.41
N TRP A 90 -7.30 11.67 16.23
CA TRP A 90 -6.52 11.83 15.00
C TRP A 90 -5.60 10.64 14.77
N LEU A 91 -4.85 10.20 15.78
CA LEU A 91 -4.02 9.01 15.69
C LEU A 91 -4.85 7.78 15.32
N GLY A 92 -6.01 7.59 15.96
CA GLY A 92 -6.94 6.51 15.63
C GLY A 92 -7.39 6.54 14.17
N ALA A 93 -7.71 7.72 13.64
CA ALA A 93 -8.08 7.88 12.22
C ALA A 93 -6.92 7.55 11.27
N ILE A 94 -5.69 7.93 11.60
CA ILE A 94 -4.50 7.55 10.82
C ILE A 94 -4.33 6.02 10.83
N LEU A 95 -4.35 5.41 12.01
CA LEU A 95 -4.07 3.99 12.20
C LEU A 95 -5.12 3.08 11.57
N ARG A 96 -6.33 3.60 11.31
CA ARG A 96 -7.38 2.88 10.59
C ARG A 96 -6.92 2.40 9.21
N TYR A 97 -6.16 3.23 8.49
CA TYR A 97 -5.75 2.96 7.11
C TYR A 97 -4.23 3.02 6.91
N SER A 98 -3.44 3.16 7.97
CA SER A 98 -1.98 3.26 7.86
C SER A 98 -1.28 2.64 9.06
N ALA A 99 -0.51 1.59 8.79
CA ALA A 99 0.37 1.00 9.79
C ALA A 99 1.49 1.99 10.19
N LEU A 100 1.94 1.91 11.45
CA LEU A 100 3.13 2.62 11.90
C LEU A 100 4.38 2.07 11.18
N PRO A 101 5.44 2.88 11.03
CA PRO A 101 6.72 2.41 10.49
C PRO A 101 7.23 1.21 11.30
N GLY A 102 7.73 0.19 10.62
CA GLY A 102 8.13 -1.09 11.23
C GLY A 102 6.99 -2.06 11.53
N THR A 103 5.73 -1.68 11.27
CA THR A 103 4.55 -2.56 11.46
C THR A 103 3.74 -2.76 10.17
N SER A 104 4.22 -2.22 9.05
CA SER A 104 3.57 -2.35 7.74
C SER A 104 4.03 -3.62 7.01
N ARG A 105 3.11 -4.42 6.49
CA ARG A 105 3.44 -5.57 5.63
C ARG A 105 4.05 -5.16 4.28
N HIS A 106 3.84 -3.91 3.85
CA HIS A 106 4.56 -3.35 2.71
C HIS A 106 6.08 -3.35 2.91
N HIS A 107 6.58 -3.40 4.15
CA HIS A 107 8.01 -3.56 4.43
C HIS A 107 8.56 -4.89 3.92
N TRP A 108 7.74 -5.92 3.87
CA TRP A 108 8.18 -7.26 3.46
C TRP A 108 8.17 -7.40 1.94
N GLY A 109 7.48 -6.49 1.23
CA GLY A 109 7.23 -6.57 -0.20
C GLY A 109 6.12 -7.56 -0.59
N THR A 110 5.42 -8.14 0.39
CA THR A 110 4.40 -9.17 0.17
C THR A 110 2.99 -8.61 -0.09
N ASP A 111 2.78 -7.33 0.21
CA ASP A 111 1.52 -6.61 0.02
C ASP A 111 1.61 -5.66 -1.19
N LEU A 112 0.55 -5.66 -1.99
CA LEU A 112 0.35 -4.74 -3.11
C LEU A 112 -1.01 -4.06 -2.96
N ASP A 113 -1.04 -2.74 -3.13
CA ASP A 113 -2.27 -2.00 -3.37
C ASP A 113 -2.52 -1.98 -4.88
N ILE A 114 -3.71 -2.41 -5.30
CA ILE A 114 -4.03 -2.53 -6.73
C ILE A 114 -5.32 -1.77 -7.05
N TRP A 115 -5.46 -1.37 -8.30
CA TRP A 115 -6.64 -0.72 -8.85
C TRP A 115 -6.91 -1.26 -10.26
N ASP A 116 -8.15 -1.12 -10.72
CA ASP A 116 -8.53 -1.47 -12.09
C ASP A 116 -8.46 -0.21 -12.97
N ALA A 117 -7.53 -0.21 -13.91
CA ALA A 117 -7.36 0.88 -14.85
C ALA A 117 -8.42 0.92 -15.96
N ALA A 118 -9.14 -0.18 -16.19
CA ALA A 118 -10.27 -0.18 -17.11
C ALA A 118 -11.51 0.52 -16.52
N ALA A 119 -11.57 0.69 -15.20
CA ALA A 119 -12.70 1.29 -14.49
C ALA A 119 -12.62 2.82 -14.34
N VAL A 120 -11.57 3.48 -14.83
CA VAL A 120 -11.33 4.91 -14.65
C VAL A 120 -10.87 5.58 -15.94
N GLU A 121 -10.84 6.91 -15.94
CA GLU A 121 -10.40 7.70 -17.08
C GLU A 121 -8.90 7.47 -17.40
N PRO A 122 -8.47 7.54 -18.67
CA PRO A 122 -7.09 7.21 -19.06
C PRO A 122 -5.99 8.07 -18.40
N ASP A 123 -6.33 9.28 -17.97
CA ASP A 123 -5.47 10.22 -17.26
C ASP A 123 -5.61 10.13 -15.73
N TYR A 124 -6.41 9.19 -15.24
CA TYR A 124 -6.47 8.87 -13.81
C TYR A 124 -5.11 8.31 -13.36
N HIS A 125 -4.45 9.09 -12.51
CA HIS A 125 -3.33 8.61 -11.73
C HIS A 125 -3.84 8.10 -10.41
N SER A 126 -3.67 6.80 -10.16
CA SER A 126 -3.95 6.20 -8.86
C SER A 126 -3.04 6.82 -7.83
N ASP A 127 -3.55 7.85 -7.17
CA ASP A 127 -2.90 8.32 -5.98
C ASP A 127 -3.32 7.36 -4.88
N CYS A 128 -2.41 6.48 -4.49
CA CYS A 128 -2.54 5.61 -3.33
C CYS A 128 -2.59 6.49 -2.08
N ARG A 129 -3.67 7.28 -1.93
CA ARG A 129 -3.84 8.20 -0.82
C ARG A 129 -4.34 7.41 0.37
N GLN A 130 -5.38 6.56 0.25
CA GLN A 130 -6.09 6.09 1.45
C GLN A 130 -6.83 4.74 1.46
N THR A 131 -6.94 3.97 0.37
CA THR A 131 -7.62 2.65 0.44
C THR A 131 -6.71 1.52 -0.02
N SER A 132 -6.02 0.92 0.95
CA SER A 132 -5.42 -0.39 0.76
C SER A 132 -6.54 -1.44 0.78
N THR A 133 -7.07 -1.80 -0.38
CA THR A 133 -7.49 -3.20 -0.54
C THR A 133 -6.20 -3.99 -0.65
N SER A 134 -5.62 -4.32 0.51
CA SER A 134 -4.46 -5.21 0.55
C SER A 134 -4.96 -6.60 0.20
N LEU A 135 -4.82 -6.96 -1.07
CA LEU A 135 -5.09 -8.31 -1.55
C LEU A 135 -3.95 -9.20 -1.09
N MET A 136 -4.19 -9.96 -0.02
CA MET A 136 -3.28 -11.01 0.41
C MET A 136 -3.27 -12.09 -0.68
N VAL A 137 -2.25 -12.10 -1.54
CA VAL A 137 -2.09 -13.19 -2.49
C VAL A 137 -1.40 -14.36 -1.78
N SER A 138 -2.16 -15.07 -0.95
CA SER A 138 -1.66 -16.31 -0.35
C SER A 138 -1.52 -17.37 -1.44
N SER A 139 -0.33 -18.00 -1.50
CA SER A 139 -0.13 -19.23 -2.27
C SER A 139 -1.01 -20.31 -1.64
N LEU A 140 -2.20 -20.54 -2.20
CA LEU A 140 -2.92 -21.79 -1.98
C LEU A 140 -2.05 -22.90 -2.58
N ARG A 141 -1.33 -23.59 -1.71
CA ARG A 141 -0.75 -24.91 -2.00
C ARG A 141 -1.85 -25.96 -1.96
#